data_AF-A3DLM2-F1
#
_entry.id   AF-A3DLM2-F1
#
_cell.length_a   1.000
_cell.length_b   1.000
_cell.length_c   1.000
_cell.angle_alpha   90.00
_cell.angle_beta   90.00
_cell.angle_gamma   90.00
#
_symmetry.space_group_name_H-M   'P 1'
#
loop_
_entity.id
_entity.type
_entity.pdbx_description
1 polymer ?
#
loop_
_entity_poly.entity_id
_entity_poly.type
_entity_poly.pdbx_seq_one_letter_code
_entity_poly.pdbx_strand_id
1 'polypeptide(L)'
;MVSYRRIIYAIIESVGLGFNVKPVQEAIRRVISKYRISDPQVDRKVSGIVYSIYRYQGLLDKIVTDITGFNPSDLPYYVHAALLVAAYVSQLDEKMSSSMKRTFKRYILRYLGKKIGDKAVREKIIDKAKLLFNNKWSPNSEEDKVLLKYRVSPELYRALAKALKELGENLDDFLNATMKIKYRVFRVNSLKAKPEAVYRFLEDSEYKVELGKYSRRAIRVYGSIRREIIRFIETGVQPT
;
A
#
# COMPACT_ATOMS: atom_id res chain seq x y z
N MET A 1 10.10 11.36 20.78
CA MET A 1 9.29 10.18 20.35
C MET A 1 8.05 10.66 19.59
N VAL A 2 7.81 10.19 18.36
CA VAL A 2 6.63 10.62 17.57
C VAL A 2 5.35 10.04 18.19
N SER A 3 4.37 10.88 18.49
CA SER A 3 3.09 10.43 19.07
C SER A 3 2.32 9.53 18.09
N TYR A 4 1.72 8.44 18.59
CA TYR A 4 0.83 7.55 17.82
C TYR A 4 -0.27 8.31 17.06
N ARG A 5 -0.78 9.41 17.64
CA ARG A 5 -1.77 10.27 16.97
C ARG A 5 -1.23 10.77 15.63
N ARG A 6 0.01 11.28 15.61
CA ARG A 6 0.64 11.83 14.40
C ARG A 6 0.86 10.74 13.36
N ILE A 7 1.31 9.56 13.79
CA ILE A 7 1.55 8.41 12.91
C ILE A 7 0.24 7.97 12.24
N ILE A 8 -0.82 7.77 13.02
CA ILE A 8 -2.11 7.30 12.49
C ILE A 8 -2.75 8.35 11.59
N TYR A 9 -2.66 9.64 11.92
CA TYR A 9 -3.16 10.70 11.07
C TYR A 9 -2.37 10.80 9.77
N ALA A 10 -1.04 10.61 9.82
CA ALA A 10 -0.22 10.55 8.63
C ALA A 10 -0.61 9.37 7.73
N ILE A 11 -0.95 8.21 8.29
CA ILE A 11 -1.45 7.07 7.50
C ILE A 11 -2.77 7.45 6.80
N ILE A 12 -3.75 7.95 7.55
CA ILE A 12 -5.07 8.34 6.99
C ILE A 12 -4.91 9.40 5.90
N GLU A 13 -4.14 10.46 6.16
CA GLU A 13 -3.94 11.53 5.18
C GLU A 13 -3.11 11.07 3.97
N SER A 14 -2.18 10.12 4.12
CA SER A 14 -1.44 9.55 2.99
C SER A 14 -2.36 8.77 2.06
N VAL A 15 -3.28 7.97 2.63
CA VAL A 15 -4.31 7.25 1.86
C VAL A 15 -5.26 8.24 1.18
N GLY A 16 -5.74 9.26 1.90
CA GLY A 16 -6.64 10.25 1.31
C GLY A 16 -5.97 11.06 0.18
N LEU A 17 -4.73 11.52 0.39
CA LEU A 17 -4.00 12.28 -0.62
C LEU A 17 -3.64 11.43 -1.83
N GLY A 18 -3.30 10.15 -1.62
CA GLY A 18 -2.94 9.25 -2.71
C GLY A 18 -4.11 8.86 -3.61
N PHE A 19 -5.37 9.21 -3.28
CA PHE A 19 -6.48 9.12 -4.23
C PHE A 19 -6.28 10.08 -5.40
N ASN A 20 -5.77 11.29 -5.12
CA ASN A 20 -5.62 12.37 -6.12
C ASN A 20 -4.17 12.55 -6.61
N VAL A 21 -3.18 12.19 -5.80
CA VAL A 21 -1.76 12.35 -6.13
C VAL A 21 -1.15 10.98 -6.45
N LYS A 22 -0.72 10.82 -7.71
CA LYS A 22 0.00 9.63 -8.18
C LYS A 22 1.43 10.02 -8.58
N PRO A 23 2.44 9.17 -8.32
CA PRO A 23 2.35 7.86 -7.68
C PRO A 23 2.17 7.98 -6.14
N VAL A 24 1.61 6.95 -5.49
CA VAL A 24 1.28 6.99 -4.04
C VAL A 24 2.49 7.31 -3.15
N GLN A 25 3.69 6.94 -3.60
CA GLN A 25 4.99 7.28 -3.02
C GLN A 25 5.09 8.78 -2.70
N GLU A 26 4.65 9.62 -3.64
CA GLU A 26 4.72 11.07 -3.51
C GLU A 26 3.73 11.58 -2.46
N ALA A 27 2.52 11.02 -2.42
CA ALA A 27 1.53 11.34 -1.38
C ALA A 27 2.06 11.01 0.02
N ILE A 28 2.66 9.83 0.19
CA ILE A 28 3.28 9.42 1.46
C ILE A 28 4.39 10.39 1.87
N ARG A 29 5.32 10.72 0.96
CA ARG A 29 6.43 11.65 1.23
C ARG A 29 5.95 13.03 1.68
N ARG A 30 4.96 13.60 1.00
CA ARG A 30 4.37 14.91 1.37
C ARG A 30 3.76 14.88 2.77
N VAL A 31 3.03 13.82 3.10
CA VAL A 31 2.36 13.71 4.40
C VAL A 31 3.36 13.41 5.53
N ILE A 32 4.35 12.56 5.30
CA ILE A 32 5.45 12.31 6.25
C ILE A 32 6.19 13.61 6.61
N SER A 33 6.50 14.42 5.59
CA SER A 33 7.10 15.75 5.77
C SER A 33 6.18 16.70 6.56
N LYS A 34 4.90 16.80 6.17
CA LYS A 34 3.87 17.59 6.87
C LYS A 34 3.78 17.23 8.35
N TYR A 35 3.86 15.94 8.67
CA TYR A 35 3.79 15.43 10.05
C TYR A 35 5.15 15.39 10.75
N ARG A 36 6.24 15.85 10.12
CA ARG A 36 7.62 15.86 10.61
C ARG A 36 8.04 14.51 11.19
N ILE A 37 7.75 13.43 10.47
CA ILE A 37 8.18 12.08 10.84
C ILE A 37 9.59 11.88 10.28
N SER A 38 10.60 12.02 11.14
CA SER A 38 12.02 11.89 10.76
C SER A 38 12.61 10.49 11.02
N ASP A 39 11.98 9.71 11.91
CA ASP A 39 12.44 8.36 12.25
C ASP A 39 12.25 7.40 11.06
N PRO A 40 13.35 6.84 10.49
CA PRO A 40 13.29 5.94 9.34
C PRO A 40 12.52 4.64 9.59
N GLN A 41 12.42 4.17 10.83
CA GLN A 41 11.65 2.98 11.18
C GLN A 41 10.15 3.29 11.21
N VAL A 42 9.78 4.48 11.68
CA VAL A 42 8.39 4.93 11.67
C VAL A 42 7.91 5.22 10.26
N ASP A 43 8.73 5.87 9.43
CA ASP A 43 8.45 6.06 8.00
C ASP A 43 8.17 4.72 7.30
N ARG A 44 9.06 3.73 7.47
CA ARG A 44 8.86 2.38 6.89
C ARG A 44 7.54 1.75 7.32
N LYS A 45 7.15 1.88 8.59
CA LYS A 45 5.88 1.36 9.11
C LYS A 45 4.68 2.08 8.49
N VAL A 46 4.70 3.42 8.42
CA VAL A 46 3.65 4.22 7.77
C VAL A 46 3.51 3.81 6.31
N SER A 47 4.61 3.83 5.57
CA SER A 47 4.67 3.43 4.16
C SER A 47 4.12 2.01 3.96
N GLY A 48 4.55 1.05 4.78
CA GLY A 48 4.10 -0.34 4.71
C GLY A 48 2.58 -0.49 4.87
N ILE A 49 1.98 0.18 5.86
CA ILE A 49 0.53 0.15 6.08
C ILE A 49 -0.20 0.79 4.89
N VAL A 50 0.26 1.95 4.41
CA VAL A 50 -0.37 2.63 3.26
C VAL A 50 -0.32 1.76 2.01
N TYR A 51 0.82 1.12 1.70
CA TYR A 51 0.92 0.19 0.56
C TYR A 51 0.00 -1.02 0.71
N SER A 52 -0.13 -1.56 1.92
CA SER A 52 -1.07 -2.65 2.18
C SER A 52 -2.51 -2.19 1.92
N ILE A 53 -2.90 -1.01 2.37
CA ILE A 53 -4.25 -0.47 2.11
C ILE A 53 -4.52 -0.36 0.61
N TYR A 54 -3.60 0.21 -0.18
CA TYR A 54 -3.78 0.29 -1.63
C TYR A 54 -3.81 -1.08 -2.31
N ARG A 55 -2.99 -2.03 -1.83
CA ARG A 55 -3.01 -3.40 -2.32
C ARG A 55 -4.35 -4.08 -2.11
N TYR A 56 -5.03 -3.76 -1.01
CA TYR A 56 -6.33 -4.32 -0.66
C TYR A 56 -7.50 -3.37 -0.96
N GLN A 57 -7.30 -2.29 -1.72
CA GLN A 57 -8.27 -1.19 -1.78
C GLN A 57 -9.69 -1.67 -2.14
N GLY A 58 -9.85 -2.42 -3.25
CA GLY A 58 -11.17 -2.91 -3.66
C GLY A 58 -11.82 -3.86 -2.64
N LEU A 59 -11.02 -4.71 -1.98
CA LEU A 59 -11.52 -5.56 -0.89
C LEU A 59 -11.93 -4.73 0.33
N LEU A 60 -11.15 -3.71 0.68
CA LEU A 60 -11.46 -2.82 1.81
C LEU A 60 -12.73 -2.01 1.52
N ASP A 61 -12.92 -1.54 0.29
CA ASP A 61 -14.15 -0.85 -0.11
C ASP A 61 -15.38 -1.77 0.07
N LYS A 62 -15.25 -3.04 -0.34
CA LYS A 62 -16.28 -4.07 -0.13
C LYS A 62 -16.54 -4.34 1.35
N ILE A 63 -15.50 -4.54 2.16
CA ILE A 63 -15.61 -4.74 3.63
C ILE A 63 -16.34 -3.57 4.29
N VAL A 64 -16.00 -2.33 3.92
CA VAL A 64 -16.66 -1.14 4.46
C VAL A 64 -18.12 -1.13 4.05
N THR A 65 -18.43 -1.42 2.78
CA THR A 65 -19.81 -1.49 2.27
C THR A 65 -20.62 -2.54 3.02
N ASP A 66 -20.11 -3.76 3.15
CA ASP A 66 -20.81 -4.88 3.79
C ASP A 66 -21.07 -4.64 5.28
N ILE A 67 -20.09 -4.11 6.02
CA ILE A 67 -20.23 -3.90 7.46
C ILE A 67 -21.02 -2.63 7.78
N THR A 68 -20.82 -1.55 7.02
CA THR A 68 -21.35 -0.23 7.38
C THR A 68 -22.60 0.16 6.60
N GLY A 69 -22.79 -0.41 5.41
CA GLY A 69 -23.80 0.01 4.44
C GLY A 69 -23.45 1.28 3.67
N PHE A 70 -22.24 1.83 3.84
CA PHE A 70 -21.76 2.97 3.06
C PHE A 70 -20.92 2.49 1.88
N ASN A 71 -21.22 3.00 0.70
CA ASN A 71 -20.27 2.98 -0.40
C ASN A 71 -19.17 4.04 -0.12
N PRO A 72 -17.91 3.65 0.08
CA PRO A 72 -16.87 4.59 0.49
C PRO A 72 -16.56 5.67 -0.55
N SER A 73 -16.80 5.37 -1.84
CA SER A 73 -16.58 6.29 -2.96
C SER A 73 -17.51 7.52 -2.94
N ASP A 74 -18.66 7.40 -2.27
CA ASP A 74 -19.64 8.50 -2.15
C ASP A 74 -19.30 9.45 -0.99
N LEU A 75 -18.31 9.10 -0.18
CA LEU A 75 -17.91 9.87 1.01
C LEU A 75 -16.78 10.84 0.69
N PRO A 76 -16.66 11.95 1.44
CA PRO A 76 -15.49 12.82 1.34
C PRO A 76 -14.19 12.03 1.52
N TYR A 77 -13.17 12.35 0.73
CA TYR A 77 -11.90 11.59 0.66
C TYR A 77 -11.26 11.29 2.04
N TYR A 78 -11.39 12.20 3.01
CA TYR A 78 -10.84 12.03 4.35
C TYR A 78 -11.64 11.04 5.21
N VAL A 79 -12.95 10.89 4.97
CA VAL A 79 -13.79 9.86 5.59
C VAL A 79 -13.51 8.53 4.94
N HIS A 80 -13.51 8.48 3.60
CA HIS A 80 -13.17 7.28 2.83
C HIS A 80 -11.84 6.69 3.30
N ALA A 81 -10.77 7.49 3.31
CA ALA A 81 -9.46 7.05 3.76
C ALA A 81 -9.46 6.54 5.21
N ALA A 82 -10.17 7.21 6.12
CA ALA A 82 -10.26 6.79 7.52
C ALA A 82 -10.99 5.44 7.69
N LEU A 83 -12.05 5.20 6.89
CA LEU A 83 -12.77 3.93 6.89
C LEU A 83 -11.93 2.79 6.30
N LEU A 84 -11.16 3.03 5.23
CA LEU A 84 -10.22 2.02 4.70
C LEU A 84 -9.14 1.66 5.70
N VAL A 85 -8.55 2.65 6.38
CA VAL A 85 -7.57 2.40 7.45
C VAL A 85 -8.22 1.60 8.59
N ALA A 86 -9.44 1.94 8.97
CA ALA A 86 -10.18 1.21 10.00
C ALA A 86 -10.40 -0.25 9.60
N ALA A 87 -10.95 -0.50 8.40
CA ALA A 87 -11.21 -1.82 7.86
C ALA A 87 -9.93 -2.65 7.74
N TYR A 88 -8.84 -2.07 7.25
CA TYR A 88 -7.57 -2.77 7.13
C TYR A 88 -7.05 -3.24 8.50
N VAL A 89 -7.00 -2.34 9.47
CA VAL A 89 -6.43 -2.62 10.79
C VAL A 89 -7.30 -3.59 11.58
N SER A 90 -8.64 -3.50 11.46
CA SER A 90 -9.53 -4.40 12.18
C SER A 90 -9.66 -5.77 11.54
N GLN A 91 -9.71 -5.85 10.21
CA GLN A 91 -10.07 -7.08 9.48
C GLN A 91 -8.88 -7.82 8.88
N LEU A 92 -7.87 -7.11 8.36
CA LEU A 92 -6.83 -7.73 7.51
C LEU A 92 -5.42 -7.73 8.13
N ASP A 93 -5.11 -6.81 9.05
CA ASP A 93 -3.80 -6.81 9.70
C ASP A 93 -3.74 -7.84 10.84
N GLU A 94 -3.24 -9.03 10.51
CA GLU A 94 -3.04 -10.15 11.43
C GLU A 94 -1.84 -9.94 12.38
N LYS A 95 -0.86 -9.11 11.98
CA LYS A 95 0.37 -8.90 12.75
C LYS A 95 0.21 -7.82 13.82
N MET A 96 -0.81 -6.97 13.70
CA MET A 96 -1.04 -5.88 14.63
C MET A 96 -1.62 -6.37 15.97
N SER A 97 -0.96 -6.02 17.07
CA SER A 97 -1.40 -6.38 18.41
C SER A 97 -2.73 -5.73 18.80
N SER A 98 -3.49 -6.36 19.70
CA SER A 98 -4.78 -5.85 20.19
C SER A 98 -4.66 -4.46 20.86
N SER A 99 -3.54 -4.17 21.52
CA SER A 99 -3.29 -2.82 22.08
C SER A 99 -3.10 -1.77 20.99
N MET A 100 -2.42 -2.11 19.90
CA MET A 100 -2.24 -1.23 18.75
C MET A 100 -3.56 -1.04 17.99
N LYS A 101 -4.35 -2.10 17.77
CA LYS A 101 -5.69 -1.99 17.17
C LYS A 101 -6.61 -1.04 17.97
N ARG A 102 -6.61 -1.14 19.30
CA ARG A 102 -7.34 -0.19 20.18
C ARG A 102 -6.83 1.26 20.03
N THR A 103 -5.52 1.43 19.86
CA THR A 103 -4.90 2.74 19.61
C THR A 103 -5.35 3.33 18.28
N PHE A 104 -5.35 2.53 17.21
CA PHE A 104 -5.91 2.90 15.91
C PHE A 104 -7.39 3.29 16.01
N LYS A 105 -8.24 2.44 16.60
CA LYS A 105 -9.66 2.73 16.83
C LYS A 105 -9.84 4.11 17.47
N ARG A 106 -9.15 4.36 18.59
CA ARG A 106 -9.23 5.65 19.32
C ARG A 106 -8.90 6.84 18.42
N TYR A 107 -7.77 6.78 17.70
CA TYR A 107 -7.31 7.93 16.92
C TYR A 107 -8.06 8.10 15.60
N ILE A 108 -8.53 7.04 14.96
CA ILE A 108 -9.40 7.12 13.77
C ILE A 108 -10.71 7.83 14.14
N LEU A 109 -11.37 7.40 15.23
CA LEU A 109 -12.62 8.03 15.67
C LEU A 109 -12.41 9.51 16.04
N ARG A 110 -11.28 9.82 16.70
CA ARG A 110 -10.90 11.22 16.99
C ARG A 110 -10.61 12.03 15.72
N TYR A 111 -10.00 11.42 14.71
CA TYR A 111 -9.73 12.07 13.42
C TYR A 111 -11.05 12.44 12.73
N LEU A 112 -11.96 11.48 12.60
CA LEU A 112 -13.30 11.69 12.04
C LEU A 112 -14.06 12.78 12.81
N GLY A 113 -14.04 12.70 14.14
CA GLY A 113 -14.70 13.68 15.00
C GLY A 113 -14.19 15.11 14.85
N LYS A 114 -12.89 15.28 14.52
CA LYS A 114 -12.30 16.60 14.25
C LYS A 114 -12.59 17.11 12.84
N LYS A 115 -12.69 16.22 11.85
CA LYS A 115 -12.79 16.58 10.43
C LYS A 115 -14.22 16.83 9.97
N ILE A 116 -15.20 16.23 10.63
CA ILE A 116 -16.61 16.38 10.27
C ILE A 116 -17.23 17.46 11.16
N GLY A 117 -17.54 18.62 10.56
CA GLY A 117 -18.14 19.76 11.25
C GLY A 117 -19.58 19.50 11.69
N ASP A 118 -20.39 18.96 10.76
CA ASP A 118 -21.80 18.64 11.03
C ASP A 118 -21.93 17.53 12.10
N LYS A 119 -22.76 17.77 13.12
CA LYS A 119 -22.91 16.88 14.27
C LYS A 119 -23.60 15.55 13.91
N ALA A 120 -24.70 15.62 13.17
CA ALA A 120 -25.51 14.44 12.83
C ALA A 120 -24.72 13.50 11.90
N VAL A 121 -24.06 14.06 10.88
CA VAL A 121 -23.20 13.33 9.96
C VAL A 121 -22.01 12.72 10.71
N ARG A 122 -21.40 13.47 11.62
CA ARG A 122 -20.27 12.99 12.45
C ARG A 122 -20.67 11.79 13.29
N GLU A 123 -21.78 11.86 14.02
CA GLU A 123 -22.27 10.77 14.87
C GLU A 123 -22.57 9.53 14.05
N LYS A 124 -23.31 9.69 12.94
CA LYS A 124 -23.61 8.59 11.99
C LYS A 124 -22.34 7.90 11.48
N ILE A 125 -21.35 8.67 11.01
CA ILE A 125 -20.09 8.12 10.49
C ILE A 125 -19.28 7.43 11.60
N ILE A 126 -19.20 8.03 12.79
CA ILE A 126 -18.47 7.45 13.92
C ILE A 126 -19.09 6.12 14.34
N ASP A 127 -20.41 6.03 14.42
CA ASP A 127 -21.09 4.80 14.82
C ASP A 127 -20.89 3.69 13.80
N LYS A 128 -20.97 4.03 12.51
CA LYS A 128 -20.64 3.10 11.42
C LYS A 128 -19.17 2.68 11.46
N ALA A 129 -18.25 3.60 11.73
CA ALA A 129 -16.83 3.26 11.88
C ALA A 129 -16.57 2.33 13.07
N LYS A 130 -17.35 2.42 14.17
CA LYS A 130 -17.25 1.47 15.30
C LYS A 130 -17.62 0.05 14.89
N LEU A 131 -18.58 -0.14 13.97
CA LEU A 131 -18.98 -1.46 13.48
C LEU A 131 -17.80 -2.23 12.86
N LEU A 132 -16.91 -1.53 12.14
CA LEU A 132 -15.70 -2.12 11.57
C LEU A 132 -14.77 -2.75 12.59
N PHE A 133 -14.80 -2.32 13.86
CA PHE A 133 -13.99 -2.88 14.93
C PHE A 133 -14.72 -3.94 15.77
N ASN A 134 -16.05 -3.98 15.69
CA ASN A 134 -16.87 -4.84 16.52
C ASN A 134 -17.37 -6.08 15.76
N ASN A 135 -17.44 -5.99 14.42
CA ASN A 135 -17.88 -7.08 13.55
C ASN A 135 -16.70 -7.65 12.78
N LYS A 136 -16.74 -8.94 12.47
CA LYS A 136 -15.77 -9.61 11.61
C LYS A 136 -16.38 -9.85 10.23
N TRP A 137 -15.66 -9.46 9.19
CA TRP A 137 -16.07 -9.74 7.81
C TRP A 137 -15.67 -11.15 7.38
N SER A 138 -16.49 -11.78 6.55
CA SER A 138 -16.20 -13.03 5.87
C SER A 138 -16.61 -12.95 4.40
N PRO A 139 -15.86 -13.58 3.47
CA PRO A 139 -16.25 -13.62 2.07
C PRO A 139 -17.52 -14.47 1.90
N ASN A 140 -18.55 -13.89 1.27
CA ASN A 140 -19.84 -14.56 1.10
C ASN A 140 -20.13 -14.93 -0.36
N SER A 141 -19.31 -14.45 -1.31
CA SER A 141 -19.43 -14.73 -2.74
C SER A 141 -18.11 -15.21 -3.36
N GLU A 142 -18.19 -15.79 -4.55
CA GLU A 142 -16.98 -16.12 -5.34
C GLU A 142 -16.17 -14.87 -5.69
N GLU A 143 -16.84 -13.75 -5.95
CA GLU A 143 -16.18 -12.47 -6.19
C GLU A 143 -15.37 -11.99 -4.97
N ASP A 144 -15.93 -12.17 -3.76
CA ASP A 144 -15.22 -11.86 -2.52
C ASP A 144 -13.98 -12.76 -2.34
N LYS A 145 -14.09 -14.04 -2.71
CA LYS A 145 -12.97 -14.98 -2.68
C LYS A 145 -11.87 -14.58 -3.66
N VAL A 146 -12.23 -14.13 -4.87
CA VAL A 146 -11.29 -13.61 -5.86
C VAL A 146 -10.57 -12.36 -5.33
N LEU A 147 -11.31 -11.39 -4.80
CA LEU A 147 -10.75 -10.18 -4.19
C LEU A 147 -9.79 -10.52 -3.05
N LEU A 148 -10.17 -11.46 -2.19
CA LEU A 148 -9.36 -11.88 -1.04
C LEU A 148 -8.09 -12.60 -1.47
N LYS A 149 -8.20 -13.58 -2.40
CA LYS A 149 -7.08 -14.42 -2.83
C LYS A 149 -6.09 -13.66 -3.72
N TYR A 150 -6.61 -12.94 -4.72
CA TYR A 150 -5.78 -12.36 -5.78
C TYR A 150 -5.63 -10.85 -5.70
N ARG A 151 -6.46 -10.15 -4.92
CA ARG A 151 -6.44 -8.68 -4.79
C ARG A 151 -6.66 -7.96 -6.13
N VAL A 152 -7.45 -8.56 -7.01
CA VAL A 152 -7.85 -8.00 -8.31
C VAL A 152 -9.37 -7.86 -8.35
N SER A 153 -9.88 -6.89 -9.11
CA SER A 153 -11.33 -6.77 -9.30
C SER A 153 -11.89 -8.00 -10.01
N PRO A 154 -13.14 -8.41 -9.73
CA PRO A 154 -13.78 -9.53 -10.42
C PRO A 154 -13.84 -9.34 -11.94
N GLU A 155 -14.01 -8.11 -12.40
CA GLU A 155 -14.00 -7.75 -13.82
C GLU A 155 -12.64 -8.01 -14.47
N LEU A 156 -11.55 -7.55 -13.83
CA LEU A 156 -10.19 -7.80 -14.32
C LEU A 156 -9.87 -9.30 -14.27
N TYR A 157 -10.29 -10.00 -13.23
CA TYR A 157 -10.14 -11.46 -13.13
C TYR A 157 -10.80 -12.17 -14.32
N ARG A 158 -12.05 -11.82 -14.66
CA ARG A 158 -12.77 -12.37 -15.82
C ARG A 158 -12.07 -12.04 -17.13
N ALA A 159 -11.60 -10.81 -17.30
CA ALA A 159 -10.87 -10.39 -18.50
C ALA A 159 -9.55 -11.16 -18.68
N LEU A 160 -8.77 -11.32 -17.60
CA LEU A 160 -7.54 -12.10 -17.60
C LEU A 160 -7.81 -13.60 -17.83
N ALA A 161 -8.87 -14.15 -17.24
CA ALA A 161 -9.26 -15.54 -17.45
C ALA A 161 -9.52 -15.83 -18.93
N LYS A 162 -10.22 -14.92 -19.62
CA LYS A 162 -10.46 -15.03 -21.06
C LYS A 162 -9.15 -14.93 -21.86
N ALA A 163 -8.36 -13.89 -21.62
CA ALA A 163 -7.13 -13.65 -22.37
C ALA A 163 -6.09 -14.78 -22.20
N LEU A 164 -5.86 -15.25 -20.96
CA LEU A 164 -4.89 -16.32 -20.70
C LEU A 164 -5.37 -17.67 -21.23
N LYS A 165 -6.69 -17.92 -21.23
CA LYS A 165 -7.26 -19.10 -21.89
C LYS A 165 -6.96 -19.12 -23.39
N GLU A 166 -7.07 -17.98 -24.07
CA GLU A 166 -6.73 -17.86 -25.50
C GLU A 166 -5.23 -18.10 -25.77
N LEU A 167 -4.37 -17.78 -24.79
CA LEU A 167 -2.92 -18.02 -24.86
C LEU A 167 -2.50 -19.43 -24.39
N GLY A 168 -3.44 -20.25 -23.90
CA GLY A 168 -3.13 -21.55 -23.29
C GLY A 168 -2.34 -21.45 -21.97
N GLU A 169 -2.42 -20.31 -21.28
CA GLU A 169 -1.72 -20.05 -20.01
C GLU A 169 -2.64 -20.25 -18.79
N ASN A 170 -2.04 -20.59 -17.64
CA ASN A 170 -2.76 -20.78 -16.39
C ASN A 170 -2.95 -19.45 -15.63
N LEU A 171 -4.22 -19.08 -15.38
CA LEU A 171 -4.59 -17.84 -14.68
C LEU A 171 -4.07 -17.78 -13.23
N ASP A 172 -4.16 -18.89 -12.50
CA ASP A 172 -3.76 -18.95 -11.10
C ASP A 172 -2.24 -18.75 -10.97
N ASP A 173 -1.46 -19.38 -11.84
CA ASP A 173 0.00 -19.22 -11.87
C ASP A 173 0.40 -17.78 -12.19
N PHE A 174 -0.26 -17.15 -13.18
CA PHE A 174 -0.04 -15.76 -13.53
C PHE A 174 -0.33 -14.83 -12.35
N LEU A 175 -1.53 -14.92 -11.76
CA LEU A 175 -1.92 -14.06 -10.64
C LEU A 175 -1.02 -14.29 -9.42
N ASN A 176 -0.69 -15.54 -9.09
CA ASN A 176 0.23 -15.86 -8.01
C ASN A 176 1.64 -15.28 -8.23
N ALA A 177 2.11 -15.23 -9.48
CA ALA A 177 3.39 -14.61 -9.82
C ALA A 177 3.35 -13.09 -9.62
N THR A 178 2.25 -12.41 -9.98
CA THR A 178 2.10 -10.95 -9.81
C THR A 178 2.04 -10.51 -8.34
N MET A 179 1.59 -11.38 -7.43
CA MET A 179 1.54 -11.08 -6.00
C MET A 179 2.91 -11.07 -5.32
N LYS A 180 3.95 -11.65 -5.95
CA LYS A 180 5.29 -11.78 -5.39
C LYS A 180 6.27 -10.86 -6.12
N ILE A 181 6.78 -9.84 -5.43
CA ILE A 181 7.89 -9.04 -5.94
C ILE A 181 9.18 -9.85 -5.75
N LYS A 182 9.65 -10.52 -6.81
CA LYS A 182 10.90 -11.29 -6.79
C LYS A 182 12.14 -10.39 -6.78
N TYR A 183 12.10 -9.33 -7.58
CA TYR A 183 13.21 -8.38 -7.77
C TYR A 183 12.68 -7.01 -8.18
N ARG A 184 13.54 -6.00 -8.08
CA ARG A 184 13.32 -4.66 -8.64
C ARG A 184 14.18 -4.49 -9.88
N VAL A 185 13.63 -3.87 -10.92
CA VAL A 185 14.33 -3.66 -12.18
C VAL A 185 14.77 -2.20 -12.27
N PHE A 186 16.05 -1.97 -12.52
CA PHE A 186 16.63 -0.66 -12.78
C PHE A 186 17.18 -0.60 -14.19
N ARG A 187 17.11 0.57 -14.81
CA ARG A 187 17.77 0.87 -16.07
C ARG A 187 19.05 1.65 -15.80
N VAL A 188 20.18 1.12 -16.24
CA VAL A 188 21.47 1.80 -16.17
C VAL A 188 21.47 3.00 -17.12
N ASN A 189 21.91 4.15 -16.61
CA ASN A 189 22.16 5.32 -17.43
C ASN A 189 23.49 5.15 -18.16
N SER A 190 23.43 4.77 -19.44
CA SER A 190 24.60 4.53 -20.27
C SER A 190 25.47 5.76 -20.52
N LEU A 191 24.95 6.97 -20.27
CA LEU A 191 25.72 8.21 -20.37
C LEU A 191 26.67 8.41 -19.18
N LYS A 192 26.43 7.71 -18.06
CA LYS A 192 27.22 7.84 -16.83
C LYS A 192 28.03 6.59 -16.50
N ALA A 193 27.52 5.41 -16.82
CA ALA A 193 28.19 4.16 -16.48
C ALA A 193 27.84 3.03 -17.47
N LYS A 194 28.76 2.07 -17.59
CA LYS A 194 28.49 0.80 -18.27
C LYS A 194 27.70 -0.14 -17.35
N PRO A 195 26.77 -0.97 -17.87
CA PRO A 195 26.00 -1.90 -17.06
C PRO A 195 26.85 -2.84 -16.18
N GLU A 196 28.00 -3.28 -16.70
CA GLU A 196 28.92 -4.18 -15.99
C GLU A 196 29.55 -3.51 -14.76
N ALA A 197 29.84 -2.21 -14.85
CA ALA A 197 30.38 -1.45 -13.72
C ALA A 197 29.33 -1.29 -12.61
N VAL A 198 28.07 -1.05 -12.98
CA VAL A 198 26.96 -0.97 -12.01
C VAL A 198 26.66 -2.34 -11.41
N TYR A 199 26.75 -3.42 -12.20
CA TYR A 199 26.60 -4.79 -11.72
C TYR A 199 27.63 -5.10 -10.63
N ARG A 200 28.92 -4.90 -10.92
CA ARG A 200 30.00 -5.14 -9.95
C ARG A 200 29.84 -4.31 -8.68
N PHE A 201 29.56 -3.02 -8.83
CA PHE A 201 29.32 -2.15 -7.67
C PHE A 201 28.20 -2.68 -6.75
N LEU A 202 27.09 -3.16 -7.32
CA LEU A 202 25.99 -3.71 -6.53
C LEU A 202 26.37 -5.06 -5.90
N GLU A 203 27.10 -5.91 -6.62
CA GLU A 203 27.60 -7.20 -6.11
C GLU A 203 28.59 -7.00 -4.96
N ASP A 204 29.55 -6.08 -5.10
CA ASP A 204 30.50 -5.65 -4.06
C ASP A 204 29.79 -5.06 -2.83
N SER A 205 28.60 -4.47 -3.05
CA SER A 205 27.71 -3.98 -1.99
C SER A 205 26.81 -5.07 -1.40
N GLU A 206 27.15 -6.35 -1.62
CA GLU A 206 26.46 -7.55 -1.12
C GLU A 206 25.01 -7.72 -1.65
N TYR A 207 24.67 -7.10 -2.78
CA TYR A 207 23.38 -7.34 -3.43
C TYR A 207 23.44 -8.55 -4.34
N LYS A 208 22.44 -9.43 -4.22
CA LYS A 208 22.15 -10.39 -5.28
C LYS A 208 21.59 -9.63 -6.49
N VAL A 209 22.31 -9.69 -7.61
CA VAL A 209 21.96 -8.98 -8.85
C VAL A 209 22.04 -9.89 -10.07
N GLU A 210 21.20 -9.60 -11.07
CA GLU A 210 21.23 -10.26 -12.38
C GLU A 210 21.09 -9.22 -13.49
N LEU A 211 21.82 -9.42 -14.58
CA LEU A 211 21.60 -8.64 -15.80
C LEU A 211 20.28 -9.05 -16.47
N GLY A 212 19.62 -8.09 -17.10
CA GLY A 212 18.37 -8.33 -17.81
C GLY A 212 18.55 -9.21 -19.03
N LYS A 213 17.83 -10.34 -19.08
CA LYS A 213 17.84 -11.28 -20.22
C LYS A 213 17.52 -10.62 -21.57
N TYR A 214 16.57 -9.68 -21.58
CA TYR A 214 16.06 -9.06 -22.81
C TYR A 214 16.54 -7.63 -23.03
N SER A 215 17.18 -7.00 -22.03
CA SER A 215 17.70 -5.64 -22.14
C SER A 215 19.06 -5.55 -21.47
N ARG A 216 20.09 -5.26 -22.28
CA ARG A 216 21.48 -5.12 -21.81
C ARG A 216 21.66 -3.99 -20.79
N ARG A 217 20.72 -3.05 -20.72
CA ARG A 217 20.74 -1.93 -19.77
C ARG A 217 19.92 -2.18 -18.51
N ALA A 218 19.20 -3.30 -18.43
CA ALA A 218 18.40 -3.63 -17.26
C ALA A 218 19.23 -4.41 -16.25
N ILE A 219 19.12 -4.05 -14.98
CA ILE A 219 19.67 -4.80 -13.85
C ILE A 219 18.52 -5.14 -12.91
N ARG A 220 18.43 -6.42 -12.55
CA ARG A 220 17.51 -6.94 -11.53
C ARG A 220 18.25 -6.99 -10.21
N VAL A 221 17.69 -6.35 -9.21
CA VAL A 221 18.21 -6.34 -7.84
C VAL A 221 17.24 -7.09 -6.94
N TYR A 222 17.74 -8.10 -6.25
CA TYR A 222 16.96 -8.94 -5.36
C TYR A 222 17.01 -8.39 -3.93
N GLY A 223 15.94 -8.62 -3.18
CA GLY A 223 15.84 -8.19 -1.77
C GLY A 223 15.52 -6.71 -1.58
N SER A 224 15.81 -6.21 -0.38
CA SER A 224 15.48 -4.85 0.06
C SER A 224 16.61 -3.87 -0.25
N ILE A 225 16.28 -2.73 -0.83
CA ILE A 225 17.26 -1.71 -1.23
C ILE A 225 17.58 -0.79 -0.06
N ARG A 226 18.87 -0.63 0.26
CA ARG A 226 19.40 0.23 1.31
C ARG A 226 19.41 1.69 0.83
N ARG A 227 19.46 2.64 1.77
CA ARG A 227 19.40 4.08 1.45
C ARG A 227 20.52 4.55 0.52
N GLU A 228 21.70 3.98 0.64
CA GLU A 228 22.85 4.29 -0.23
C GLU A 228 22.53 4.03 -1.71
N ILE A 229 21.89 2.90 -2.02
CA ILE A 229 21.48 2.54 -3.37
C ILE A 229 20.31 3.41 -3.85
N ILE A 230 19.38 3.78 -2.97
CA ILE A 230 18.33 4.76 -3.32
C ILE A 230 18.96 6.09 -3.74
N ARG A 231 19.95 6.57 -2.99
CA ARG A 231 20.67 7.81 -3.31
C ARG A 231 21.41 7.68 -4.64
N PHE A 232 22.09 6.56 -4.87
CA PHE A 232 22.72 6.24 -6.16
C PHE A 232 21.72 6.28 -7.32
N ILE A 233 20.52 5.71 -7.13
CA ILE A 233 19.44 5.73 -8.14
C ILE A 233 18.94 7.15 -8.40
N GLU A 234 18.77 7.96 -7.33
CA GLU A 234 18.23 9.32 -7.42
C GLU A 234 19.24 10.31 -8.03
N THR A 235 20.53 10.21 -7.72
CA THR A 235 21.57 11.13 -8.21
C THR A 235 22.22 10.64 -9.51
N GLY A 236 22.22 9.33 -9.74
CA GLY A 236 23.04 8.67 -10.77
C GLY A 236 24.54 8.87 -10.54
N VAL A 237 24.97 9.09 -9.30
CA VAL A 237 26.38 9.28 -8.90
C VAL A 237 26.70 8.22 -7.85
N GLN A 238 27.78 7.46 -8.05
CA GLN A 238 28.22 6.45 -7.09
C GLN A 238 28.47 7.11 -5.72
N PRO A 239 27.95 6.54 -4.62
CA PRO A 239 28.32 6.98 -3.29
C PRO A 239 29.81 6.70 -3.07
N THR A 240 30.57 7.78 -2.84
CA THR A 240 31.94 7.72 -2.30
C THR A 240 31.92 7.39 -0.82
#